data_AF-A0A800GHF6-F1
#
_entry.id   AF-A0A800GHF6-F1
#
_cell.length_a   1.000
_cell.length_b   1.000
_cell.length_c   1.000
_cell.angle_alpha   90.00
_cell.angle_beta   90.00
_cell.angle_gamma   90.00
#
_symmetry.space_group_name_H-M   'P 1'
#
loop_
_entity.id
_entity.type
_entity.pdbx_description
1 polymer ?
#
loop_
_entity_poly.entity_id
_entity_poly.type
_entity_poly.pdbx_seq_one_letter_code
_entity_poly.pdbx_strand_id
1 'polypeptide(L)'
;MSASDISIQASLVDNKLAVSFKLLLGLYLVIPLSILVYILDQYYWGNYLKAILPSSPSHFILFQILFGTPHIIASALILLGNKEYLQFYKVKLLVMTALIILVFGIGSLFIPYRVLYIMAACWTVYHVFKQQHGIAKAVCQLPSWGFYWLLWISVSAGIFIYIGVFLKNSLGVQQIEWVKMIAFVLTFGLILSTVLCQRYIKTGFGKCFLWSNTLLIVSSFYMYTQQYYFLAILIPRLVHDATAYVFYVTHDYNKHHQSPQNTLFKYAERCHLHVFLVLPLFSFALAYLLQAYGDEMVNMITRWFFDGEIRQAISLGLIGYLSLMHYYTEAFTWQAGSPLRKYIRFSK
;
A
#
# COMPACT_ATOMS: atom_id res chain seq x y z
N MET A 1 -22.51 -10.16 -15.39
CA MET A 1 -22.19 -11.51 -14.88
C MET A 1 -22.39 -11.49 -13.38
N SER A 2 -23.28 -12.36 -12.89
CA SER A 2 -23.91 -12.29 -11.56
C SER A 2 -22.92 -12.60 -10.43
N ALA A 3 -22.96 -11.76 -9.40
CA ALA A 3 -22.21 -11.93 -8.16
C ALA A 3 -23.02 -12.77 -7.16
N SER A 4 -23.29 -14.02 -7.51
CA SER A 4 -24.05 -14.97 -6.67
C SER A 4 -23.21 -16.08 -6.06
N ASP A 5 -21.92 -16.23 -6.40
CA ASP A 5 -21.11 -17.34 -5.91
C ASP A 5 -19.93 -16.86 -5.06
N ILE A 6 -20.23 -16.32 -3.88
CA ILE A 6 -19.33 -16.56 -2.73
C ILE A 6 -19.72 -17.94 -2.20
N SER A 7 -19.29 -18.98 -2.93
CA SER A 7 -19.28 -20.35 -2.43
C SER A 7 -18.42 -20.36 -1.17
N ILE A 8 -19.08 -20.42 -0.01
CA ILE A 8 -18.45 -20.88 1.23
C ILE A 8 -18.20 -22.36 1.00
N GLN A 9 -17.12 -22.67 0.30
CA GLN A 9 -16.68 -24.04 0.10
C GLN A 9 -16.21 -24.53 1.48
N ALA A 10 -17.09 -25.24 2.17
CA ALA A 10 -16.83 -25.96 3.40
C ALA A 10 -15.80 -27.06 3.09
N SER A 11 -14.52 -26.68 2.99
CA SER A 11 -13.42 -27.61 2.84
C SER A 11 -12.97 -28.00 4.24
N LEU A 12 -13.25 -29.27 4.56
CA LEU A 12 -12.83 -30.07 5.72
C LEU A 12 -11.29 -30.04 5.89
N VAL A 13 -10.76 -28.96 6.48
CA VAL A 13 -9.42 -28.91 7.09
C VAL A 13 -9.53 -27.99 8.30
N ASP A 14 -9.44 -28.58 9.49
CA ASP A 14 -9.98 -28.08 10.75
C ASP A 14 -9.22 -26.92 11.44
N ASN A 15 -8.18 -26.33 10.83
CA ASN A 15 -7.42 -25.25 11.49
C ASN A 15 -6.74 -24.31 10.48
N LYS A 16 -7.52 -23.69 9.57
CA LYS A 16 -6.98 -22.63 8.69
C LYS A 16 -7.33 -21.26 9.26
N LEU A 17 -6.32 -20.43 9.48
CA LEU A 17 -6.46 -19.04 9.91
C LEU A 17 -7.28 -18.26 8.87
N ALA A 18 -8.17 -17.39 9.35
CA ALA A 18 -9.00 -16.54 8.51
C ALA A 18 -8.68 -15.06 8.75
N VAL A 19 -8.73 -14.26 7.68
CA VAL A 19 -8.65 -12.81 7.74
C VAL A 19 -9.95 -12.27 8.33
N SER A 20 -9.87 -11.69 9.53
CA SER A 20 -11.03 -11.11 10.22
C SER A 20 -11.31 -9.69 9.74
N PHE A 21 -12.55 -9.41 9.33
CA PHE A 21 -12.96 -8.04 9.00
C PHE A 21 -12.93 -7.12 10.22
N LYS A 22 -13.22 -7.61 11.44
CA LYS A 22 -13.02 -6.83 12.67
C LYS A 22 -11.57 -6.39 12.87
N LEU A 23 -10.61 -7.28 12.61
CA LEU A 23 -9.18 -6.93 12.68
C LEU A 23 -8.85 -5.83 11.66
N LEU A 24 -9.31 -6.00 10.41
CA LEU A 24 -9.11 -5.00 9.36
C LEU A 24 -9.74 -3.66 9.69
N LEU A 25 -10.94 -3.64 10.30
CA LEU A 25 -11.56 -2.41 10.79
C LEU A 25 -10.74 -1.79 11.94
N GLY A 26 -10.19 -2.61 12.84
CA GLY A 26 -9.33 -2.18 13.92
C GLY A 26 -8.10 -1.40 13.46
N LEU A 27 -7.57 -1.69 12.27
CA LEU A 27 -6.45 -0.93 11.68
C LEU A 27 -6.80 0.56 11.48
N TYR A 28 -8.07 0.89 11.27
CA TYR A 28 -8.53 2.28 11.11
C TYR A 28 -8.49 3.07 12.41
N LEU A 29 -8.22 2.45 13.57
CA LEU A 29 -7.93 3.17 14.83
C LEU A 29 -6.71 4.10 14.70
N VAL A 30 -5.85 3.93 13.70
CA VAL A 30 -4.80 4.89 13.39
C VAL A 30 -5.34 6.30 13.12
N ILE A 31 -6.58 6.45 12.63
CA ILE A 31 -7.22 7.75 12.38
C ILE A 31 -7.45 8.51 13.68
N PRO A 32 -8.26 8.02 14.64
CA PRO A 32 -8.46 8.73 15.91
C PRO A 32 -7.17 8.86 16.71
N LEU A 33 -6.25 7.89 16.65
CA LEU A 33 -4.93 8.00 17.29
C LEU A 33 -4.11 9.15 16.70
N SER A 34 -4.08 9.30 15.37
CA SER A 34 -3.37 10.41 14.73
C SER A 34 -3.98 11.77 15.05
N ILE A 35 -5.32 11.85 15.15
CA ILE A 35 -6.02 13.07 15.59
C ILE A 35 -5.67 13.38 17.05
N LEU A 36 -5.65 12.39 17.94
CA LEU A 36 -5.26 12.57 19.33
C LEU A 36 -3.81 13.08 19.44
N VAL A 37 -2.88 12.47 18.70
CA VAL A 37 -1.47 12.90 18.65
C VAL A 37 -1.35 14.35 18.17
N TYR A 38 -2.10 14.74 17.14
CA TYR A 38 -2.15 16.12 16.66
C TYR A 38 -2.67 17.08 17.75
N ILE A 39 -3.76 16.74 18.44
CA ILE A 39 -4.32 17.57 19.52
C ILE A 39 -3.30 17.70 20.66
N LEU A 40 -2.67 16.60 21.07
CA LEU A 40 -1.63 16.63 22.11
C LEU A 40 -0.46 17.53 21.70
N ASP A 41 -0.03 17.47 20.44
CA ASP A 41 1.06 18.30 19.96
C ASP A 41 0.72 19.80 19.97
N GLN A 42 -0.50 20.15 19.56
CA GLN A 42 -0.96 21.53 19.53
C GLN A 42 -1.11 22.13 20.94
N TYR A 43 -1.74 21.41 21.86
CA TYR A 43 -2.14 21.95 23.16
C TYR A 43 -1.15 21.68 24.30
N TYR A 44 -0.35 20.61 24.23
CA TYR A 44 0.53 20.20 25.32
C TYR A 44 2.02 20.22 24.95
N TRP A 45 2.39 19.87 23.73
CA TRP A 45 3.80 19.79 23.31
C TRP A 45 4.29 21.02 22.52
N GLY A 46 3.45 22.03 22.33
CA GLY A 46 3.86 23.29 21.71
C GLY A 46 4.37 23.13 20.27
N ASN A 47 3.75 22.25 19.47
CA ASN A 47 4.15 21.92 18.09
C ASN A 47 5.49 21.18 17.95
N TYR A 48 5.98 20.53 19.01
CA TYR A 48 7.23 19.76 18.97
C TYR A 48 7.25 18.69 17.88
N LEU A 49 6.17 17.90 17.76
CA LEU A 49 6.07 16.87 16.72
C LEU A 49 6.05 17.48 15.33
N LYS A 50 5.29 18.57 15.12
CA LYS A 50 5.29 19.28 13.84
C LYS A 50 6.70 19.73 13.43
N ALA A 51 7.52 20.16 14.38
CA ALA A 51 8.88 20.62 14.13
C ALA A 51 9.86 19.48 13.84
N ILE A 52 9.71 18.32 14.49
CA ILE A 52 10.64 17.19 14.35
C ILE A 52 10.25 16.21 13.24
N LEU A 53 8.96 16.11 12.93
CA LEU A 53 8.48 15.16 11.94
C LEU A 53 8.88 15.58 10.52
N PRO A 54 9.14 14.60 9.62
CA PRO A 54 9.46 14.87 8.23
C PRO A 54 8.43 15.79 7.56
N SER A 55 8.90 16.95 7.13
CA SER A 55 8.07 17.92 6.38
C SER A 55 8.33 17.86 4.88
N SER A 56 9.38 17.19 4.42
CA SER A 56 9.77 17.12 3.01
C SER A 56 10.10 15.68 2.56
N PRO A 57 9.91 15.36 1.26
CA PRO A 57 10.06 14.02 0.69
C PRO A 57 11.36 13.28 1.04
N SER A 58 12.49 13.99 1.10
CA SER A 58 13.81 13.41 1.39
C SER A 58 13.90 12.84 2.80
N HIS A 59 13.12 13.35 3.75
CA HIS A 59 13.08 12.83 5.13
C HIS A 59 12.07 11.68 5.31
N PHE A 60 11.35 11.29 4.25
CA PHE A 60 10.49 10.11 4.26
C PHE A 60 11.26 8.80 4.00
N ILE A 61 12.59 8.78 4.01
CA ILE A 61 13.35 7.51 3.92
C ILE A 61 13.00 6.60 5.10
N LEU A 62 12.99 7.13 6.33
CA LEU A 62 12.54 6.38 7.51
C LEU A 62 11.10 5.88 7.32
N PHE A 63 10.24 6.73 6.72
CA PHE A 63 8.89 6.34 6.39
C PHE A 63 8.87 5.18 5.39
N GLN A 64 9.66 5.21 4.32
CA GLN A 64 9.76 4.14 3.32
C GLN A 64 10.29 2.82 3.89
N ILE A 65 11.23 2.90 4.85
CA ILE A 65 11.78 1.76 5.57
C ILE A 65 10.73 1.12 6.49
N LEU A 66 9.85 1.93 7.08
CA LEU A 66 8.81 1.44 8.00
C LEU A 66 7.50 1.05 7.28
N PHE A 67 7.18 1.74 6.18
CA PHE A 67 5.94 1.66 5.43
C PHE A 67 6.23 1.85 3.93
N GLY A 68 5.68 1.03 3.05
CA GLY A 68 5.97 1.06 1.63
C GLY A 68 6.91 -0.07 1.24
N THR A 69 8.22 0.15 1.38
CA THR A 69 9.22 -0.78 0.84
C THR A 69 9.13 -2.19 1.46
N PRO A 70 8.93 -2.37 2.78
CA PRO A 70 8.77 -3.70 3.37
C PRO A 70 7.62 -4.50 2.76
N HIS A 71 6.42 -3.91 2.61
CA HIS A 71 5.29 -4.66 2.06
C HIS A 71 5.49 -5.04 0.59
N ILE A 72 6.11 -4.15 -0.20
CA ILE A 72 6.45 -4.39 -1.61
C ILE A 72 7.42 -5.56 -1.72
N ILE A 73 8.45 -5.57 -0.88
CA ILE A 73 9.42 -6.67 -0.80
C ILE A 73 8.74 -7.96 -0.34
N ALA A 74 7.86 -7.89 0.68
CA ALA A 74 7.12 -9.05 1.16
C ALA A 74 6.30 -9.70 0.03
N SER A 75 5.58 -8.89 -0.76
CA SER A 75 4.86 -9.36 -1.94
C SER A 75 5.79 -10.05 -2.95
N ALA A 76 6.97 -9.47 -3.21
CA ALA A 76 7.95 -10.05 -4.11
C ALA A 76 8.50 -11.39 -3.57
N LEU A 77 8.79 -11.49 -2.27
CA LEU A 77 9.25 -12.70 -1.62
C LEU A 77 8.22 -13.83 -1.71
N ILE A 78 6.93 -13.54 -1.51
CA ILE A 78 5.86 -14.54 -1.67
C ILE A 78 5.83 -15.06 -3.11
N LEU A 79 5.88 -14.15 -4.09
CA LEU A 79 5.76 -14.50 -5.50
C LEU A 79 6.98 -15.28 -5.99
N LEU A 80 8.19 -14.78 -5.73
CA LEU A 80 9.46 -15.34 -6.20
C LEU A 80 9.86 -16.59 -5.41
N GLY A 81 9.51 -16.66 -4.12
CA GLY A 81 9.83 -17.79 -3.25
C GLY A 81 9.06 -19.07 -3.59
N ASN A 82 8.06 -19.02 -4.46
CA ASN A 82 7.19 -20.14 -4.78
C ASN A 82 7.20 -20.45 -6.29
N LYS A 83 7.82 -21.58 -6.67
CA LYS A 83 7.90 -22.02 -8.08
C LYS A 83 6.53 -22.14 -8.76
N GLU A 84 5.52 -22.63 -8.03
CA GLU A 84 4.13 -22.72 -8.52
C GLU A 84 3.59 -21.35 -8.96
N TYR A 85 3.85 -20.30 -8.17
CA TYR A 85 3.33 -18.96 -8.43
C TYR A 85 4.08 -18.32 -9.61
N LEU A 86 5.40 -18.47 -9.65
CA LEU A 86 6.19 -18.00 -10.78
C LEU A 86 5.75 -18.65 -12.09
N GLN A 87 5.55 -19.97 -12.11
CA GLN A 87 5.10 -20.67 -13.32
C GLN A 87 3.73 -20.21 -13.79
N PHE A 88 2.80 -20.00 -12.86
CA PHE A 88 1.46 -19.52 -13.16
C PHE A 88 1.46 -18.08 -13.70
N TYR A 89 2.32 -17.20 -13.16
CA TYR A 89 2.35 -15.78 -13.52
C TYR A 89 3.44 -15.38 -14.53
N LYS A 90 4.30 -16.30 -14.98
CA LYS A 90 5.52 -16.01 -15.76
C LYS A 90 5.30 -15.05 -16.94
N VAL A 91 4.25 -15.27 -17.74
CA VAL A 91 4.00 -14.46 -18.94
C VAL A 91 3.60 -13.04 -18.54
N LYS A 92 2.72 -12.91 -17.54
CA LYS A 92 2.29 -11.60 -17.03
C LYS A 92 3.47 -10.83 -16.44
N LEU A 93 4.34 -11.51 -15.70
CA LEU A 93 5.55 -10.91 -15.13
C LEU A 93 6.50 -10.43 -16.22
N LEU A 94 6.84 -11.29 -17.19
CA LEU A 94 7.76 -10.94 -18.27
C LEU A 94 7.24 -9.77 -19.12
N VAL A 95 5.96 -9.79 -19.49
CA VAL A 95 5.35 -8.68 -20.25
C VAL A 95 5.41 -7.39 -19.45
N MET A 96 5.07 -7.43 -18.16
CA MET A 96 5.11 -6.22 -17.34
C MET A 96 6.54 -5.74 -17.09
N THR A 97 7.51 -6.63 -16.94
CA THR A 97 8.94 -6.27 -16.85
C THR A 97 9.39 -5.56 -18.12
N ALA A 98 9.04 -6.09 -19.29
CA ALA A 98 9.37 -5.45 -20.57
C ALA A 98 8.71 -4.05 -20.69
N LEU A 99 7.44 -3.91 -20.26
CA LEU A 99 6.75 -2.62 -20.25
C LEU A 99 7.38 -1.62 -19.28
N ILE A 100 7.78 -2.04 -18.08
CA ILE A 100 8.46 -1.17 -17.11
C ILE A 100 9.80 -0.70 -17.68
N ILE A 101 10.60 -1.60 -18.29
CA ILE A 101 11.86 -1.25 -18.94
C ILE A 101 11.63 -0.28 -20.10
N LEU A 102 10.61 -0.50 -20.93
CA LEU A 102 10.29 0.38 -22.04
C LEU A 102 9.86 1.78 -21.55
N VAL A 103 8.93 1.86 -20.60
CA VAL A 103 8.35 3.15 -20.16
C VAL A 103 9.31 3.91 -19.24
N PHE A 104 9.95 3.25 -18.28
CA PHE A 104 10.81 3.92 -17.31
C PHE A 104 12.29 3.88 -17.70
N GLY A 105 12.75 2.83 -18.38
CA GLY A 105 14.13 2.77 -18.90
C GLY A 105 14.29 3.65 -20.13
N ILE A 106 13.54 3.36 -21.20
CA ILE A 106 13.65 4.12 -22.47
C ILE A 106 12.85 5.42 -22.40
N GLY A 107 11.62 5.37 -21.89
CA GLY A 107 10.75 6.55 -21.83
C GLY A 107 11.29 7.66 -20.94
N SER A 108 12.12 7.38 -19.93
CA SER A 108 12.76 8.42 -19.12
C SER A 108 13.78 9.28 -19.88
N LEU A 109 14.24 8.82 -21.05
CA LEU A 109 15.08 9.62 -21.96
C LEU A 109 14.28 10.74 -22.66
N PHE A 110 12.95 10.61 -22.73
CA PHE A 110 12.08 11.50 -23.49
C PHE A 110 11.01 12.18 -22.63
N ILE A 111 10.63 11.58 -21.50
CA ILE A 111 9.57 12.06 -20.60
C ILE A 111 10.19 12.82 -19.43
N PRO A 112 9.78 14.07 -19.16
CA PRO A 112 10.29 14.82 -18.02
C PRO A 112 10.06 14.09 -16.70
N TYR A 113 11.06 14.11 -15.81
CA TYR A 113 11.01 13.46 -14.50
C TYR A 113 9.73 13.79 -13.70
N ARG A 114 9.29 15.06 -13.74
CA ARG A 114 8.05 15.49 -13.06
C ARG A 114 6.82 14.75 -13.55
N VAL A 115 6.73 14.46 -14.84
CA VAL A 115 5.60 13.73 -15.43
C VAL A 115 5.63 12.27 -14.98
N LEU A 116 6.80 11.61 -15.05
CA LEU A 116 6.97 10.25 -14.54
C LEU A 116 6.65 10.14 -13.05
N TYR A 117 7.09 11.13 -12.27
CA TYR A 117 6.78 11.20 -10.84
C TYR A 117 5.28 11.31 -10.59
N ILE A 118 4.58 12.22 -11.29
CA ILE A 118 3.13 12.36 -11.15
C ILE A 118 2.42 11.06 -11.56
N MET A 119 2.83 10.41 -12.65
CA MET A 119 2.26 9.13 -13.06
C MET A 119 2.45 8.05 -11.99
N ALA A 120 3.66 7.92 -11.44
CA ALA A 120 3.96 6.97 -10.37
C ALA A 120 3.19 7.28 -9.09
N ALA A 121 3.04 8.56 -8.72
CA ALA A 121 2.26 9.02 -7.58
C ALA A 121 0.76 8.70 -7.77
N CYS A 122 0.19 9.01 -8.93
CA CYS A 122 -1.19 8.67 -9.27
C CYS A 122 -1.45 7.17 -9.18
N TRP A 123 -0.55 6.37 -9.73
CA TRP A 123 -0.66 4.91 -9.71
C TRP A 123 -0.55 4.34 -8.29
N THR A 124 0.37 4.88 -7.49
CA THR A 124 0.55 4.53 -6.07
C THR A 124 -0.73 4.82 -5.27
N VAL A 125 -1.29 6.02 -5.41
CA VAL A 125 -2.51 6.43 -4.72
C VAL A 125 -3.71 5.59 -5.17
N TYR A 126 -3.84 5.36 -6.48
CA TYR A 126 -4.86 4.48 -7.04
C TYR A 126 -4.77 3.08 -6.45
N HIS A 127 -3.58 2.49 -6.40
CA HIS A 127 -3.36 1.16 -5.83
C HIS A 127 -3.81 1.07 -4.36
N VAL A 128 -3.34 2.00 -3.51
CA VAL A 128 -3.68 2.07 -2.08
C VAL A 128 -5.20 2.11 -1.88
N PHE A 129 -5.89 3.04 -2.53
CA PHE A 129 -7.33 3.22 -2.32
C PHE A 129 -8.17 2.13 -3.01
N LYS A 130 -7.73 1.60 -4.16
CA LYS A 130 -8.41 0.47 -4.79
C LYS A 130 -8.44 -0.75 -3.88
N GLN A 131 -7.36 -1.05 -3.15
CA GLN A 131 -7.34 -2.16 -2.21
C GLN A 131 -8.33 -1.93 -1.06
N GLN A 132 -8.27 -0.75 -0.41
CA GLN A 132 -9.13 -0.45 0.73
C GLN A 132 -10.62 -0.45 0.35
N HIS A 133 -10.98 0.20 -0.76
CA HIS A 133 -12.34 0.15 -1.28
C HIS A 133 -12.73 -1.26 -1.75
N GLY A 134 -11.81 -2.02 -2.34
CA GLY A 134 -12.04 -3.41 -2.75
C GLY A 134 -12.43 -4.32 -1.59
N ILE A 135 -11.78 -4.16 -0.44
CA ILE A 135 -12.15 -4.85 0.81
C ILE A 135 -13.48 -4.32 1.33
N ALA A 136 -13.67 -3.00 1.34
CA ALA A 136 -14.93 -2.38 1.75
C ALA A 136 -16.12 -2.87 0.90
N LYS A 137 -15.93 -3.16 -0.39
CA LYS A 137 -16.97 -3.72 -1.27
C LYS A 137 -17.48 -5.06 -0.76
N ALA A 138 -16.60 -5.93 -0.25
CA ALA A 138 -16.99 -7.23 0.29
C ALA A 138 -17.87 -7.11 1.54
N VAL A 139 -17.66 -6.05 2.35
CA VAL A 139 -18.40 -5.80 3.60
C VAL A 139 -19.67 -4.97 3.37
N CYS A 140 -19.56 -3.89 2.60
CA CYS A 140 -20.61 -2.89 2.42
C CYS A 140 -21.64 -3.31 1.36
N GLN A 141 -21.26 -4.16 0.40
CA GLN A 141 -22.12 -4.65 -0.69
C GLN A 141 -22.83 -3.51 -1.46
N LEU A 142 -22.12 -2.41 -1.68
CA LEU A 142 -22.64 -1.26 -2.42
C LEU A 142 -23.01 -1.65 -3.86
N PRO A 143 -24.00 -0.97 -4.47
CA PRO A 143 -24.25 -1.09 -5.89
C PRO A 143 -22.99 -0.67 -6.68
N SER A 144 -22.78 -1.28 -7.85
CA SER A 144 -21.55 -1.10 -8.64
C SER A 144 -21.23 0.38 -8.91
N TRP A 145 -22.23 1.19 -9.24
CA TRP A 145 -22.03 2.62 -9.48
C TRP A 145 -21.55 3.35 -8.22
N GLY A 146 -22.14 3.05 -7.05
CA GLY A 146 -21.80 3.70 -5.78
C GLY A 146 -20.39 3.32 -5.34
N PHE A 147 -20.00 2.06 -5.56
CA PHE A 147 -18.63 1.59 -5.34
C PHE A 147 -17.62 2.37 -6.20
N TYR A 148 -17.81 2.43 -7.52
CA TYR A 148 -16.86 3.10 -8.41
C TYR A 148 -16.85 4.62 -8.21
N TRP A 149 -18.00 5.22 -7.91
CA TRP A 149 -18.11 6.64 -7.59
C TRP A 149 -17.28 7.00 -6.35
N LEU A 150 -17.47 6.27 -5.24
CA LEU A 150 -16.69 6.48 -4.02
C LEU A 150 -15.20 6.17 -4.23
N LEU A 151 -14.85 5.14 -4.99
CA LEU A 151 -13.46 4.84 -5.31
C LEU A 151 -12.79 6.00 -6.06
N TRP A 152 -13.40 6.49 -7.15
CA TRP A 152 -12.78 7.50 -7.99
C TRP A 152 -12.71 8.88 -7.33
N ILE A 153 -13.69 9.24 -6.50
CA ILE A 153 -13.62 10.49 -5.74
C ILE A 153 -12.55 10.41 -4.64
N SER A 154 -12.43 9.26 -3.94
CA SER A 154 -11.35 9.01 -2.97
C SER A 154 -9.97 9.03 -3.62
N VAL A 155 -9.80 8.35 -4.76
CA VAL A 155 -8.54 8.33 -5.51
C VAL A 155 -8.17 9.73 -5.97
N SER A 156 -9.11 10.45 -6.56
CA SER A 156 -8.87 11.83 -7.02
C SER A 156 -8.47 12.74 -5.87
N ALA A 157 -9.23 12.73 -4.75
CA ALA A 157 -8.89 13.51 -3.56
C ALA A 157 -7.49 13.14 -3.02
N GLY A 158 -7.22 11.84 -2.90
CA GLY A 158 -5.93 11.31 -2.49
C GLY A 158 -4.77 11.76 -3.38
N ILE A 159 -4.96 11.82 -4.70
CA ILE A 159 -3.93 12.26 -5.65
C ILE A 159 -3.56 13.72 -5.39
N PHE A 160 -4.55 14.60 -5.25
CA PHE A 160 -4.29 16.01 -4.97
C PHE A 160 -3.68 16.23 -3.59
N ILE A 161 -4.10 15.48 -2.56
CA ILE A 161 -3.45 15.50 -1.24
C ILE A 161 -1.99 15.05 -1.37
N TYR A 162 -1.72 13.95 -2.07
CA TYR A 162 -0.37 13.40 -2.23
C TYR A 162 0.55 14.35 -3.01
N ILE A 163 0.06 14.93 -4.12
CA ILE A 163 0.77 15.96 -4.88
C ILE A 163 1.05 17.18 -3.98
N GLY A 164 0.04 17.62 -3.22
CA GLY A 164 0.18 18.73 -2.28
C GLY A 164 1.22 18.47 -1.20
N VAL A 165 1.38 17.23 -0.73
CA VAL A 165 2.41 16.86 0.24
C VAL A 165 3.80 16.81 -0.39
N PHE A 166 3.96 16.04 -1.48
CA PHE A 166 5.28 15.70 -2.00
C PHE A 166 5.84 16.72 -3.01
N LEU A 167 4.99 17.45 -3.72
CA LEU A 167 5.41 18.46 -4.70
C LEU A 167 5.31 19.89 -4.17
N LYS A 168 4.99 20.12 -2.89
CA LYS A 168 4.82 21.48 -2.33
C LYS A 168 5.98 22.44 -2.63
N ASN A 169 7.22 21.94 -2.62
CA ASN A 169 8.42 22.77 -2.85
C ASN A 169 8.69 23.02 -4.34
N SER A 170 8.00 22.30 -5.23
CA SER A 170 8.12 22.41 -6.70
C SER A 170 6.94 23.14 -7.34
N LEU A 171 5.86 23.36 -6.58
CA LEU A 171 4.66 24.05 -7.02
C LEU A 171 4.75 25.54 -6.67
N GLY A 172 4.29 26.41 -7.56
CA GLY A 172 4.11 27.82 -7.26
C GLY A 172 2.99 28.05 -6.23
N VAL A 173 2.99 29.20 -5.55
CA VAL A 173 2.00 29.54 -4.51
C VAL A 173 0.55 29.35 -4.99
N GLN A 174 0.23 29.84 -6.19
CA GLN A 174 -1.10 29.69 -6.78
C GLN A 174 -1.46 28.23 -7.07
N GLN A 175 -0.50 27.41 -7.49
CA GLN A 175 -0.71 25.99 -7.76
C GLN A 175 -0.98 25.22 -6.46
N ILE A 176 -0.30 25.58 -5.37
CA ILE A 176 -0.54 24.98 -4.05
C ILE A 176 -1.98 25.25 -3.61
N GLU A 177 -2.46 26.49 -3.74
CA GLU A 177 -3.84 26.84 -3.39
C GLU A 177 -4.87 26.11 -4.27
N TRP A 178 -4.62 25.99 -5.58
CA TRP A 178 -5.47 25.18 -6.47
C TRP A 178 -5.53 23.72 -6.06
N VAL A 179 -4.37 23.10 -5.77
CA VAL A 179 -4.31 21.72 -5.30
C VAL A 179 -5.10 21.55 -4.00
N LYS A 180 -4.96 22.50 -3.07
CA LYS A 180 -5.66 22.48 -1.77
C LYS A 180 -7.17 22.65 -1.94
N MET A 181 -7.61 23.55 -2.81
CA MET A 181 -9.03 23.77 -3.12
C MET A 181 -9.67 22.58 -3.84
N ILE A 182 -8.97 21.97 -4.81
CA ILE A 182 -9.46 20.77 -5.49
C ILE A 182 -9.57 19.61 -4.49
N ALA A 183 -8.54 19.40 -3.66
CA ALA A 183 -8.59 18.40 -2.60
C ALA A 183 -9.74 18.64 -1.61
N PHE A 184 -10.01 19.90 -1.25
CA PHE A 184 -11.16 20.27 -0.41
C PHE A 184 -12.49 19.89 -1.05
N VAL A 185 -12.74 20.32 -2.28
CA VAL A 185 -14.00 20.06 -3.00
C VAL A 185 -14.22 18.56 -3.17
N LEU A 186 -13.19 17.80 -3.54
CA LEU A 186 -13.29 16.35 -3.69
C LEU A 186 -13.53 15.64 -2.35
N THR A 187 -12.85 16.07 -1.28
CA THR A 187 -13.04 15.50 0.06
C THR A 187 -14.44 15.80 0.61
N PHE A 188 -14.94 17.01 0.41
CA PHE A 188 -16.31 17.39 0.76
C PHE A 188 -17.33 16.60 -0.07
N GLY A 189 -17.11 16.50 -1.38
CA GLY A 189 -17.91 15.68 -2.27
C GLY A 189 -17.92 14.20 -1.87
N LEU A 190 -16.79 13.67 -1.38
CA LEU A 190 -16.70 12.32 -0.84
C LEU A 190 -17.56 12.15 0.42
N ILE A 191 -17.55 13.12 1.35
CA ILE A 191 -18.42 13.08 2.54
C ILE A 191 -19.89 13.04 2.11
N LEU A 192 -20.32 13.93 1.22
CA LEU A 192 -21.70 13.95 0.71
C LEU A 192 -22.06 12.64 0.00
N SER A 193 -21.17 12.13 -0.85
CA SER A 193 -21.35 10.87 -1.56
C SER A 193 -21.45 9.69 -0.61
N THR A 194 -20.72 9.72 0.51
CA THR A 194 -20.75 8.71 1.57
C THR A 194 -22.09 8.73 2.29
N VAL A 195 -22.57 9.91 2.67
CA VAL A 195 -23.90 10.11 3.27
C VAL A 195 -25.00 9.57 2.33
N LEU A 196 -24.89 9.81 1.03
CA LEU A 196 -25.83 9.30 0.04
C LEU A 196 -25.72 7.77 -0.11
N CYS A 197 -24.52 7.22 -0.14
CA CYS A 197 -24.29 5.80 -0.35
C CYS A 197 -24.60 4.95 0.89
N GLN A 198 -24.54 5.51 2.10
CA GLN A 198 -24.79 4.75 3.34
C GLN A 198 -26.18 4.13 3.39
N ARG A 199 -27.16 4.72 2.67
CA ARG A 199 -28.55 4.21 2.58
C ARG A 199 -28.63 2.81 1.98
N TYR A 200 -27.64 2.41 1.18
CA TYR A 200 -27.57 1.08 0.58
C TYR A 200 -26.99 0.02 1.53
N ILE A 201 -26.41 0.44 2.66
CA ILE A 201 -25.76 -0.47 3.59
C ILE A 201 -26.72 -0.88 4.71
N LYS A 202 -26.96 -2.19 4.81
CA LYS A 202 -27.92 -2.76 5.76
C LYS A 202 -27.39 -2.90 7.19
N THR A 203 -26.08 -3.11 7.35
CA THR A 203 -25.47 -3.45 8.66
C THR A 203 -24.72 -2.27 9.27
N GLY A 204 -24.78 -2.12 10.60
CA GLY A 204 -23.98 -1.11 11.31
C GLY A 204 -22.47 -1.29 11.10
N PHE A 205 -22.02 -2.54 11.06
CA PHE A 205 -20.63 -2.90 10.75
C PHE A 205 -20.20 -2.41 9.35
N GLY A 206 -21.03 -2.61 8.32
CA GLY A 206 -20.75 -2.10 6.98
C GLY A 206 -20.72 -0.58 6.94
N LYS A 207 -21.60 0.10 7.67
CA LYS A 207 -21.59 1.56 7.77
C LYS A 207 -20.30 2.06 8.41
N CYS A 208 -19.83 1.39 9.46
CA CYS A 208 -18.55 1.71 10.10
C CYS A 208 -17.39 1.53 9.11
N PHE A 209 -17.36 0.45 8.33
CA PHE A 209 -16.34 0.23 7.29
C PHE A 209 -16.35 1.31 6.20
N LEU A 210 -17.54 1.69 5.72
CA LEU A 210 -17.72 2.76 4.73
C LEU A 210 -17.18 4.09 5.26
N TRP A 211 -17.60 4.48 6.47
CA TRP A 211 -17.14 5.72 7.08
C TRP A 211 -15.66 5.69 7.41
N SER A 212 -15.11 4.55 7.80
CA SER A 212 -13.67 4.41 8.04
C SER A 212 -12.85 4.66 6.77
N ASN A 213 -13.29 4.15 5.61
CA ASN A 213 -12.67 4.45 4.31
C ASN A 213 -12.77 5.94 3.94
N THR A 214 -13.91 6.56 4.25
CA THR A 214 -14.10 8.00 4.01
C THR A 214 -13.19 8.83 4.91
N LEU A 215 -13.12 8.47 6.19
CA LEU A 215 -12.31 9.14 7.19
C LEU A 215 -10.82 9.01 6.92
N LEU A 216 -10.34 7.97 6.22
CA LEU A 216 -8.96 7.92 5.73
C LEU A 216 -8.62 9.15 4.91
N ILE A 217 -9.45 9.50 3.92
CA ILE A 217 -9.22 10.66 3.05
C ILE A 217 -9.43 11.96 3.82
N VAL A 218 -10.52 12.06 4.58
CA VAL A 218 -10.87 13.28 5.32
C VAL A 218 -9.80 13.63 6.34
N SER A 219 -9.31 12.66 7.11
CA SER A 219 -8.24 12.89 8.08
C SER A 219 -6.91 13.19 7.40
N SER A 220 -6.59 12.54 6.27
CA SER A 220 -5.38 12.84 5.49
C SER A 220 -5.43 14.28 4.96
N PHE A 221 -6.57 14.72 4.42
CA PHE A 221 -6.77 16.10 3.99
C PHE A 221 -6.64 17.08 5.16
N TYR A 222 -7.28 16.79 6.29
CA TYR A 222 -7.18 17.62 7.49
C TYR A 222 -5.72 17.78 7.93
N MET A 223 -4.98 16.67 8.12
CA MET A 223 -3.56 16.71 8.50
C MET A 223 -2.70 17.45 7.47
N TYR A 224 -2.97 17.27 6.17
CA TYR A 224 -2.32 18.04 5.11
C TYR A 224 -2.54 19.55 5.28
N THR A 225 -3.77 19.99 5.54
CA THR A 225 -4.06 21.42 5.76
C THR A 225 -3.41 21.99 7.02
N GLN A 226 -3.23 21.18 8.06
CA GLN A 226 -2.52 21.55 9.29
C GLN A 226 -0.99 21.46 9.16
N GLN A 227 -0.49 21.06 7.98
CA GLN A 227 0.92 20.85 7.66
C GLN A 227 1.57 19.66 8.41
N TYR A 228 0.77 18.75 8.96
CA TYR A 228 1.23 17.46 9.52
C TYR A 228 1.37 16.42 8.40
N TYR A 229 2.26 16.70 7.46
CA TYR A 229 2.41 15.92 6.24
C TYR A 229 2.77 14.45 6.49
N PHE A 230 3.59 14.18 7.52
CA PHE A 230 3.90 12.82 7.93
C PHE A 230 2.63 12.03 8.30
N LEU A 231 1.77 12.59 9.16
CA LEU A 231 0.51 11.95 9.55
C LEU A 231 -0.46 11.80 8.37
N ALA A 232 -0.51 12.80 7.48
CA ALA A 232 -1.35 12.77 6.29
C ALA A 232 -1.05 11.57 5.37
N ILE A 233 0.21 11.14 5.30
CA ILE A 233 0.62 9.97 4.50
C ILE A 233 0.59 8.68 5.32
N LEU A 234 0.93 8.75 6.62
CA LEU A 234 0.94 7.59 7.52
C LEU A 234 -0.44 6.92 7.61
N ILE A 235 -1.50 7.70 7.78
CA ILE A 235 -2.86 7.17 7.97
C ILE A 235 -3.26 6.17 6.87
N PRO A 236 -3.28 6.54 5.57
CA PRO A 236 -3.68 5.60 4.52
C PRO A 236 -2.66 4.48 4.30
N ARG A 237 -1.36 4.77 4.48
CA ARG A 237 -0.29 3.78 4.27
C ARG A 237 -0.29 2.69 5.32
N LEU A 238 -0.39 3.04 6.60
CA LEU A 238 -0.40 2.06 7.67
C LEU A 238 -1.58 1.09 7.52
N VAL A 239 -2.78 1.61 7.23
CA VAL A 239 -3.95 0.74 7.00
C VAL A 239 -3.73 -0.17 5.79
N HIS A 240 -3.20 0.36 4.69
CA HIS A 240 -2.90 -0.42 3.49
C HIS A 240 -1.84 -1.51 3.71
N ASP A 241 -0.68 -1.13 4.23
CA ASP A 241 0.44 -2.02 4.47
C ASP A 241 0.10 -3.09 5.50
N ALA A 242 -0.49 -2.71 6.63
CA ALA A 242 -0.87 -3.66 7.67
C ALA A 242 -1.96 -4.61 7.16
N THR A 243 -2.90 -4.13 6.34
CA THR A 243 -3.87 -4.99 5.65
C THR A 243 -3.15 -5.99 4.75
N ALA A 244 -2.19 -5.56 3.93
CA ALA A 244 -1.43 -6.46 3.06
C ALA A 244 -0.70 -7.53 3.90
N TYR A 245 -0.03 -7.15 4.99
CA TYR A 245 0.63 -8.11 5.89
C TYR A 245 -0.35 -9.09 6.54
N VAL A 246 -1.55 -8.67 6.94
CA VAL A 246 -2.57 -9.59 7.46
C VAL A 246 -2.90 -10.66 6.42
N PHE A 247 -3.05 -10.30 5.15
CA PHE A 247 -3.27 -11.26 4.07
C PHE A 247 -2.05 -12.16 3.86
N TYR A 248 -0.86 -11.59 3.78
CA TYR A 248 0.38 -12.32 3.48
C TYR A 248 0.70 -13.34 4.56
N VAL A 249 0.65 -12.92 5.83
CA VAL A 249 0.91 -13.79 6.97
C VAL A 249 -0.16 -14.87 7.10
N THR A 250 -1.43 -14.56 6.84
CA THR A 250 -2.49 -15.58 6.83
C THR A 250 -2.28 -16.61 5.73
N HIS A 251 -1.91 -16.16 4.53
CA HIS A 251 -1.55 -17.04 3.43
C HIS A 251 -0.39 -17.97 3.81
N ASP A 252 0.72 -17.41 4.31
CA ASP A 252 1.92 -18.16 4.62
C ASP A 252 1.71 -19.12 5.78
N TYR A 253 0.97 -18.71 6.82
CA TYR A 253 0.57 -19.61 7.89
C TYR A 253 -0.20 -20.82 7.35
N ASN A 254 -1.25 -20.58 6.57
CA ASN A 254 -2.08 -21.64 6.01
C ASN A 254 -1.35 -22.55 5.01
N LYS A 255 -0.24 -22.09 4.43
CA LYS A 255 0.58 -22.86 3.48
C LYS A 255 1.76 -23.57 4.13
N HIS A 256 2.39 -22.96 5.14
CA HIS A 256 3.72 -23.35 5.61
C HIS A 256 3.78 -23.79 7.08
N HIS A 257 2.76 -23.51 7.91
CA HIS A 257 2.76 -23.89 9.33
C HIS A 257 2.98 -25.38 9.57
N GLN A 258 2.25 -26.24 8.84
CA GLN A 258 2.33 -27.70 9.06
C GLN A 258 3.51 -28.33 8.31
N SER A 259 3.88 -27.76 7.16
CA SER A 259 4.95 -28.29 6.32
C SER A 259 5.54 -27.16 5.47
N PRO A 260 6.73 -26.63 5.84
CA PRO A 260 7.40 -25.60 5.06
C PRO A 260 7.75 -26.07 3.65
N GLN A 261 7.17 -25.41 2.64
CA GLN A 261 7.30 -25.86 1.24
C GLN A 261 8.44 -25.15 0.49
N ASN A 262 8.67 -23.86 0.75
CA ASN A 262 9.73 -23.09 0.10
C ASN A 262 11.02 -23.05 0.94
N THR A 263 12.12 -22.61 0.32
CA THR A 263 13.43 -22.54 0.97
C THR A 263 13.45 -21.58 2.15
N LEU A 264 12.81 -20.42 2.02
CA LEU A 264 12.74 -19.40 3.07
C LEU A 264 12.15 -19.96 4.37
N PHE A 265 10.98 -20.60 4.29
CA PHE A 265 10.31 -21.18 5.45
C PHE A 265 11.01 -22.45 5.97
N LYS A 266 11.68 -23.23 5.11
CA LYS A 266 12.51 -24.37 5.55
C LYS A 266 13.72 -23.93 6.37
N TYR A 267 14.39 -22.84 5.99
CA TYR A 267 15.47 -22.28 6.79
C TYR A 267 14.95 -21.63 8.08
N ALA A 268 13.82 -20.92 8.02
CA ALA A 268 13.19 -20.35 9.20
C ALA A 268 12.84 -21.41 10.25
N GLU A 269 12.30 -22.57 9.82
CA GLU A 269 12.01 -23.70 10.70
C GLU A 269 13.28 -24.23 11.41
N ARG A 270 14.41 -24.34 10.69
CA ARG A 270 15.70 -24.72 11.28
C ARG A 270 16.21 -23.73 12.32
N CYS A 271 15.84 -22.45 12.18
CA CYS A 271 16.16 -21.40 13.15
C CYS A 271 15.09 -21.21 14.23
N HIS A 272 14.10 -22.12 14.31
CA HIS A 272 12.95 -22.02 15.24
C HIS A 272 12.16 -20.71 15.13
N LEU A 273 12.15 -20.09 13.95
CA LEU A 273 11.43 -18.85 13.72
C LEU A 273 9.96 -19.14 13.36
N HIS A 274 9.04 -18.55 14.13
CA HIS A 274 7.61 -18.73 13.90
C HIS A 274 7.16 -18.15 12.55
N VAL A 275 6.28 -18.85 11.83
CA VAL A 275 5.84 -18.52 10.45
C VAL A 275 5.31 -17.08 10.32
N PHE A 276 4.63 -16.57 11.37
CA PHE A 276 4.13 -15.18 11.39
C PHE A 276 5.23 -14.12 11.31
N LEU A 277 6.43 -14.43 11.81
CA LEU A 277 7.53 -13.47 11.90
C LEU A 277 8.44 -13.50 10.68
N VAL A 278 8.49 -14.63 9.96
CA VAL A 278 9.40 -14.81 8.82
C VAL A 278 9.22 -13.67 7.81
N LEU A 279 8.03 -13.55 7.22
CA LEU A 279 7.85 -12.58 6.14
C LEU A 279 8.02 -11.13 6.59
N PRO A 280 7.43 -10.66 7.71
CA PRO A 280 7.72 -9.33 8.25
C PRO A 280 9.22 -9.11 8.49
N LEU A 281 9.89 -9.95 9.28
CA LEU A 281 11.29 -9.72 9.63
C LEU A 281 12.20 -9.66 8.40
N PHE A 282 12.07 -10.61 7.47
CA PHE A 282 12.90 -10.64 6.26
C PHE A 282 12.62 -9.45 5.33
N SER A 283 11.35 -9.06 5.18
CA SER A 283 11.00 -7.94 4.31
C SER A 283 11.43 -6.59 4.88
N PHE A 284 11.30 -6.37 6.19
CA PHE A 284 11.80 -5.17 6.86
C PHE A 284 13.34 -5.10 6.85
N ALA A 285 14.02 -6.22 7.16
CA ALA A 285 15.48 -6.28 7.10
C ALA A 285 16.00 -5.98 5.69
N LEU A 286 15.40 -6.60 4.66
CA LEU A 286 15.80 -6.36 3.28
C LEU A 286 15.44 -4.94 2.82
N ALA A 287 14.29 -4.40 3.22
CA ALA A 287 13.94 -3.01 2.95
C ALA A 287 14.97 -2.04 3.52
N TYR A 288 15.35 -2.23 4.79
CA TYR A 288 16.38 -1.43 5.44
C TYR A 288 17.72 -1.53 4.72
N LEU A 289 18.21 -2.76 4.46
CA LEU A 289 19.49 -2.97 3.79
C LEU A 289 19.52 -2.33 2.39
N LEU A 290 18.46 -2.52 1.60
CA LEU A 290 18.38 -1.96 0.25
C LEU A 290 18.28 -0.42 0.26
N GLN A 291 17.49 0.16 1.17
CA GLN A 291 17.30 1.61 1.24
C GLN A 291 18.52 2.33 1.87
N ALA A 292 19.13 1.76 2.89
CA ALA A 292 20.22 2.40 3.62
C ALA A 292 21.58 2.21 2.93
N TYR A 293 21.83 1.03 2.34
CA TYR A 293 23.17 0.66 1.83
C TYR A 293 23.17 0.22 0.37
N GLY A 294 22.01 -0.01 -0.24
CA GLY A 294 21.93 -0.63 -1.57
C GLY A 294 22.62 0.18 -2.66
N ASP A 295 22.37 1.49 -2.73
CA ASP A 295 22.98 2.35 -3.75
C ASP A 295 24.50 2.45 -3.58
N GLU A 296 24.98 2.56 -2.34
CA GLU A 296 26.42 2.60 -2.04
C GLU A 296 27.11 1.30 -2.40
N MET A 297 26.50 0.16 -2.08
CA MET A 297 27.00 -1.16 -2.44
C MET A 297 27.13 -1.31 -3.96
N VAL A 298 26.12 -0.88 -4.74
CA VAL A 298 26.22 -0.92 -6.21
C VAL A 298 27.34 -0.02 -6.71
N ASN A 299 27.44 1.21 -6.19
CA ASN A 299 28.51 2.14 -6.60
C ASN A 299 29.91 1.61 -6.27
N MET A 300 30.08 0.95 -5.12
CA MET A 300 31.34 0.30 -4.76
C MET A 300 31.72 -0.79 -5.76
N ILE A 301 30.77 -1.65 -6.15
CA ILE A 301 30.98 -2.71 -7.14
C ILE A 301 31.28 -2.11 -8.52
N THR A 302 30.51 -1.12 -8.97
CA THR A 302 30.69 -0.54 -10.31
C THR A 302 31.99 0.24 -10.44
N ARG A 303 32.42 0.95 -9.38
CA ARG A 303 33.73 1.59 -9.36
C ARG A 303 34.85 0.55 -9.41
N TRP A 304 34.74 -0.54 -8.67
CA TRP A 304 35.78 -1.57 -8.63
C TRP A 304 35.95 -2.30 -9.97
N PHE A 305 34.85 -2.64 -10.64
CA PHE A 305 34.91 -3.45 -11.88
C PHE A 305 34.91 -2.63 -13.18
N PHE A 306 34.33 -1.42 -13.17
CA PHE A 306 34.03 -0.67 -14.41
C PHE A 306 34.43 0.81 -14.35
N ASP A 307 35.07 1.27 -13.27
CA ASP A 307 35.45 2.68 -13.05
C ASP A 307 34.28 3.66 -13.27
N GLY A 308 33.08 3.25 -12.88
CA GLY A 308 31.84 4.00 -13.12
C GLY A 308 30.91 4.04 -11.92
N GLU A 309 29.96 4.98 -11.95
CA GLU A 309 28.94 5.15 -10.92
C GLU A 309 27.54 5.04 -11.53
N ILE A 310 26.66 4.28 -10.86
CA ILE A 310 25.26 4.19 -11.23
C ILE A 310 24.43 4.81 -10.11
N ARG A 311 24.01 6.05 -10.34
CA ARG A 311 23.19 6.78 -9.36
C ARG A 311 21.83 6.10 -9.16
N GLN A 312 21.46 5.87 -7.89
CA GLN A 312 20.13 5.40 -7.48
C GLN A 312 19.70 4.06 -8.11
N ALA A 313 20.65 3.17 -8.36
CA ALA A 313 20.39 1.85 -8.95
C ALA A 313 19.41 1.01 -8.13
N ILE A 314 19.48 1.08 -6.80
CA ILE A 314 18.61 0.34 -5.89
C ILE A 314 17.37 1.15 -5.55
N SER A 315 17.53 2.39 -5.08
CA SER A 315 16.42 3.20 -4.59
C SER A 315 15.40 3.56 -5.68
N LEU A 316 15.87 3.96 -6.87
CA LEU A 316 15.01 4.27 -8.01
C LEU A 316 14.83 3.05 -8.93
N GLY A 317 15.91 2.32 -9.21
CA GLY A 317 15.88 1.18 -10.14
C GLY A 317 15.16 -0.04 -9.57
N LEU A 318 15.82 -0.78 -8.66
CA LEU A 318 15.29 -2.04 -8.13
C LEU A 318 13.99 -1.83 -7.33
N ILE A 319 13.97 -0.91 -6.36
CA ILE A 319 12.79 -0.66 -5.53
C ILE A 319 11.65 -0.08 -6.38
N GLY A 320 11.95 0.83 -7.31
CA GLY A 320 10.95 1.35 -8.25
C GLY A 320 10.33 0.26 -9.12
N TYR A 321 11.17 -0.63 -9.67
CA TYR A 321 10.72 -1.81 -10.41
C TYR A 321 9.83 -2.72 -9.55
N LEU A 322 10.28 -3.08 -8.35
CA LEU A 322 9.51 -3.93 -7.43
C LEU A 322 8.18 -3.28 -7.04
N SER A 323 8.16 -1.95 -6.86
CA SER A 323 6.94 -1.20 -6.55
C SER A 323 5.92 -1.30 -7.68
N LEU A 324 6.33 -1.01 -8.92
CA LEU A 324 5.45 -1.09 -10.09
C LEU A 324 4.95 -2.52 -10.33
N MET A 325 5.84 -3.50 -10.18
CA MET A 325 5.48 -4.91 -10.31
C MET A 325 4.52 -5.36 -9.22
N HIS A 326 4.73 -4.92 -7.97
CA HIS A 326 3.83 -5.17 -6.85
C HIS A 326 2.44 -4.63 -7.15
N TYR A 327 2.32 -3.36 -7.54
CA TYR A 327 1.03 -2.75 -7.87
C TYR A 327 0.29 -3.47 -9.00
N TYR A 328 1.02 -3.99 -9.99
CA TYR A 328 0.45 -4.80 -11.06
C TYR A 328 -0.01 -6.17 -10.57
N THR A 329 0.84 -6.89 -9.84
CA THR A 329 0.56 -8.26 -9.39
C THR A 329 -0.59 -8.33 -8.41
N GLU A 330 -0.65 -7.39 -7.47
CA GLU A 330 -1.75 -7.24 -6.51
C GLU A 330 -3.13 -7.11 -7.17
N ALA A 331 -3.20 -6.58 -8.40
CA ALA A 331 -4.46 -6.47 -9.12
C ALA A 331 -5.11 -7.84 -9.40
N PHE A 332 -4.34 -8.93 -9.43
CA PHE A 332 -4.83 -10.27 -9.77
C PHE A 332 -4.40 -11.41 -8.82
N THR A 333 -3.41 -11.22 -7.94
CA THR A 333 -2.94 -12.27 -7.02
C THR A 333 -3.97 -12.64 -5.96
N TRP A 334 -4.87 -11.73 -5.61
CA TRP A 334 -5.92 -11.97 -4.61
C TRP A 334 -7.30 -12.24 -5.22
N GLN A 335 -7.39 -12.35 -6.56
CA GLN A 335 -8.64 -12.66 -7.25
C GLN A 335 -9.00 -14.15 -7.20
N ALA A 336 -10.27 -14.46 -7.47
CA ALA A 336 -10.74 -15.84 -7.61
C ALA A 336 -9.97 -16.56 -8.74
N GLY A 337 -9.59 -17.82 -8.51
CA GLY A 337 -8.77 -18.61 -9.43
C GLY A 337 -7.26 -18.41 -9.29
N SER A 338 -6.79 -17.49 -8.43
CA SER A 338 -5.35 -17.40 -8.11
C SER A 338 -4.89 -18.55 -7.21
N PRO A 339 -3.68 -19.12 -7.45
CA PRO A 339 -3.07 -20.09 -6.55
C PRO A 339 -2.70 -19.52 -5.17
N LEU A 340 -2.59 -18.19 -5.00
CA LEU A 340 -2.41 -17.58 -3.67
C LEU A 340 -3.73 -17.52 -2.91
N ARG A 341 -4.82 -17.17 -3.60
CA ARG A 341 -6.14 -16.97 -2.97
C ARG A 341 -6.68 -18.22 -2.28
N LYS A 342 -6.24 -19.42 -2.69
CA LYS A 342 -6.64 -20.73 -2.11
C LYS A 342 -6.31 -20.89 -0.62
N TYR A 343 -5.35 -20.11 -0.11
CA TYR A 343 -4.94 -20.13 1.30
C TYR A 343 -5.56 -19.02 2.14
N ILE A 344 -6.46 -18.21 1.58
CA ILE A 344 -7.13 -17.14 2.31
C ILE A 344 -8.58 -17.54 2.61
N ARG A 345 -9.03 -17.27 3.82
CA ARG A 345 -10.44 -17.34 4.23
C ARG A 345 -10.81 -16.04 4.92
N PHE A 346 -12.08 -15.68 4.90
CA PHE A 346 -12.58 -14.49 5.59
C PHE A 346 -13.46 -14.90 6.78
N SER A 347 -13.31 -14.20 7.89
CA SER A 347 -14.19 -14.28 9.05
C SER A 347 -14.73 -12.89 9.39
N LYS A 348 -15.87 -12.86 10.09
CA LYS A 348 -16.48 -11.59 10.51
C LYS A 348 -15.68 -10.91 11.61
#